data_AF-A0A1X1W7Z5-F1
#
_entry.id   AF-A0A1X1W7Z5-F1
#
_cell.length_a   1.000
_cell.length_b   1.000
_cell.length_c   1.000
_cell.angle_alpha   90.00
_cell.angle_beta   90.00
_cell.angle_gamma   90.00
#
_symmetry.space_group_name_H-M   'P 1'
#
loop_
_entity.id
_entity.type
_entity.pdbx_description
1 polymer ?
#
loop_
_entity_poly.entity_id
_entity_poly.type
_entity_poly.pdbx_seq_one_letter_code
_entity_poly.pdbx_strand_id
1 'polypeptide(L)'
;MGVDEVEAHTLAAEWESAHWHRGVLLNGDYAPMEEAEQWVEELLSKALAAMADAGVVVSRGPLRVVDDKLVVELDGVELMARDPIHDHPSLAVEVILGRLDTIAAQRESVARWHFWYTGDPVGAGFFVTPEELITTVGIDVRELGAAQTWYRPHPG
;
A
#
# COMPACT_ATOMS: atom_id res chain seq x y z
N MET A 1 -6.83 -27.27 -14.45
CA MET A 1 -6.14 -26.67 -15.59
C MET A 1 -5.50 -25.41 -15.06
N GLY A 2 -4.18 -25.28 -15.17
CA GLY A 2 -3.52 -24.02 -14.84
C GLY A 2 -3.78 -23.01 -15.95
N VAL A 3 -3.91 -21.75 -15.55
CA VAL A 3 -3.93 -20.59 -16.47
C VAL A 3 -2.56 -20.50 -17.14
N ASP A 4 -2.51 -20.27 -18.46
CA ASP A 4 -1.22 -20.04 -19.11
C ASP A 4 -0.71 -18.62 -18.85
N GLU A 5 0.58 -18.37 -19.12
CA GLU A 5 1.22 -17.09 -18.79
C GLU A 5 0.53 -15.87 -19.43
N VAL A 6 0.05 -16.00 -20.68
CA VAL A 6 -0.61 -14.90 -21.41
C VAL A 6 -1.98 -14.61 -20.80
N GLU A 7 -2.72 -15.66 -20.48
CA GLU A 7 -4.02 -15.54 -19.81
C GLU A 7 -3.85 -14.96 -18.39
N ALA A 8 -2.83 -15.37 -17.64
CA ALA A 8 -2.51 -14.85 -16.31
C ALA A 8 -2.20 -13.34 -16.34
N HIS A 9 -1.38 -12.89 -17.30
CA HIS A 9 -1.09 -11.48 -17.48
C HIS A 9 -2.34 -10.67 -17.87
N THR A 10 -3.21 -11.23 -18.71
CA THR A 10 -4.44 -10.58 -19.13
C THR A 10 -5.40 -10.39 -17.94
N LEU A 11 -5.61 -11.46 -17.17
CA LEU A 11 -6.47 -11.42 -15.97
C LEU A 11 -5.93 -10.45 -14.91
N ALA A 12 -4.61 -10.41 -14.71
CA ALA A 12 -3.99 -9.44 -13.81
C ALA A 12 -4.21 -8.00 -14.29
N ALA A 13 -4.01 -7.71 -15.57
CA ALA A 13 -4.21 -6.38 -16.13
C ALA A 13 -5.67 -5.92 -16.09
N GLU A 14 -6.63 -6.83 -16.34
CA GLU A 14 -8.06 -6.56 -16.20
C GLU A 14 -8.41 -6.22 -14.74
N TRP A 15 -7.91 -7.01 -13.79
CA TRP A 15 -8.10 -6.77 -12.37
C TRP A 15 -7.52 -5.43 -11.94
N GLU A 16 -6.29 -5.12 -12.32
CA GLU A 16 -5.63 -3.85 -11.99
C GLU A 16 -6.40 -2.66 -12.56
N SER A 17 -6.79 -2.71 -13.83
CA SER A 17 -7.58 -1.65 -14.48
C SER A 17 -8.88 -1.36 -13.73
N ALA A 18 -9.55 -2.40 -13.24
CA ALA A 18 -10.78 -2.25 -12.45
C ALA A 18 -10.52 -1.63 -11.06
N HIS A 19 -9.38 -1.91 -10.43
CA HIS A 19 -9.09 -1.53 -9.04
C HIS A 19 -8.14 -0.32 -8.90
N TRP A 20 -7.57 0.18 -9.99
CA TRP A 20 -6.58 1.26 -9.95
C TRP A 20 -7.11 2.59 -9.38
N HIS A 21 -8.43 2.78 -9.41
CA HIS A 21 -9.07 3.92 -8.75
C HIS A 21 -8.86 3.93 -7.21
N ARG A 22 -8.50 2.79 -6.62
CA ARG A 22 -8.07 2.61 -5.21
C ARG A 22 -6.58 2.24 -5.09
N GLY A 23 -5.85 2.24 -6.20
CA GLY A 23 -4.44 1.90 -6.25
C GLY A 23 -3.57 3.05 -5.71
N VAL A 24 -2.59 2.70 -4.89
CA VAL A 24 -1.57 3.60 -4.38
C VAL A 24 -0.26 3.27 -5.06
N LEU A 25 0.27 4.21 -5.82
CA LEU A 25 1.60 4.07 -6.43
C LEU A 25 2.67 4.10 -5.34
N LEU A 26 3.53 3.08 -5.33
CA LEU A 26 4.61 2.93 -4.36
C LEU A 26 5.95 3.15 -5.07
N ASN A 27 6.46 4.38 -5.09
CA ASN A 27 7.74 4.69 -5.73
C ASN A 27 8.83 4.87 -4.66
N GLY A 28 9.38 3.76 -4.17
CA GLY A 28 10.32 3.78 -3.04
C GLY A 28 11.68 4.33 -3.40
N ASP A 29 12.22 3.98 -4.58
CA ASP A 29 13.61 4.31 -4.91
C ASP A 29 13.81 5.78 -5.34
N TYR A 30 12.71 6.49 -5.65
CA TYR A 30 12.72 7.90 -6.04
C TYR A 30 12.19 8.81 -4.92
N ALA A 31 12.56 8.53 -3.68
CA ALA A 31 12.22 9.39 -2.55
C ALA A 31 13.49 10.02 -1.96
N PRO A 32 14.18 10.93 -2.67
CA PRO A 32 15.39 11.57 -2.15
C PRO A 32 15.08 12.32 -0.84
N MET A 33 16.10 12.53 -0.01
CA MET A 33 15.95 13.19 1.29
C MET A 33 15.26 14.56 1.17
N GLU A 34 15.56 15.31 0.11
CA GLU A 34 14.98 16.63 -0.19
C GLU A 34 13.47 16.58 -0.45
N GLU A 35 12.95 15.45 -0.93
CA GLU A 35 11.53 15.23 -1.25
C GLU A 35 10.85 14.29 -0.24
N ALA A 36 11.54 13.90 0.84
CA ALA A 36 11.04 12.87 1.75
C ALA A 36 9.70 13.23 2.39
N GLU A 37 9.51 14.49 2.77
CA GLU A 37 8.26 14.99 3.34
C GLU A 37 7.11 14.90 2.33
N GLN A 38 7.31 15.43 1.11
CA GLN A 38 6.31 15.36 0.04
C GLN A 38 5.95 13.92 -0.31
N TRP A 39 6.95 13.04 -0.38
CA TRP A 39 6.74 11.64 -0.70
C TRP A 39 5.89 10.93 0.37
N VAL A 40 6.19 11.15 1.66
CA VAL A 40 5.39 10.59 2.75
C VAL A 40 3.97 11.17 2.75
N GLU A 41 3.83 12.47 2.50
CA GLU A 41 2.54 13.15 2.36
C GLU A 41 1.67 12.53 1.26
N GLU A 42 2.23 12.31 0.07
CA GLU A 42 1.53 11.72 -1.06
C GLU A 42 1.12 10.27 -0.78
N LEU A 43 2.02 9.47 -0.19
CA LEU A 43 1.73 8.10 0.20
C LEU A 43 0.58 8.04 1.21
N LEU A 44 0.65 8.85 2.28
CA LEU A 44 -0.41 8.93 3.28
C LEU A 44 -1.73 9.39 2.67
N SER A 45 -1.72 10.45 1.87
CA SER A 45 -2.92 11.02 1.27
C SER A 45 -3.66 9.99 0.39
N LYS A 46 -2.92 9.30 -0.49
CA LYS A 46 -3.49 8.27 -1.38
C LYS A 46 -3.95 7.04 -0.60
N ALA A 47 -3.17 6.57 0.38
CA ALA A 47 -3.55 5.43 1.20
C ALA A 47 -4.82 5.69 2.03
N LEU A 48 -4.93 6.88 2.63
CA LEU A 48 -6.11 7.29 3.39
C LEU A 48 -7.33 7.45 2.48
N ALA A 49 -7.16 7.96 1.26
CA ALA A 49 -8.25 8.04 0.29
C ALA A 49 -8.76 6.64 -0.12
N ALA A 50 -7.85 5.70 -0.39
CA ALA A 50 -8.22 4.31 -0.71
C ALA A 50 -8.97 3.63 0.45
N MET A 51 -8.52 3.84 1.70
CA MET A 51 -9.22 3.33 2.88
C MET A 51 -10.60 3.96 3.06
N ALA A 52 -10.72 5.28 2.84
CA ALA A 52 -11.99 5.97 2.96
C ALA A 52 -13.01 5.48 1.91
N ASP A 53 -12.57 5.19 0.68
CA ASP A 53 -13.41 4.60 -0.36
C ASP A 53 -13.92 3.20 0.00
N ALA A 54 -13.11 2.44 0.76
CA ALA A 54 -13.51 1.16 1.37
C ALA A 54 -14.25 1.30 2.73
N GLY A 55 -14.65 2.52 3.10
CA GLY A 55 -15.44 2.79 4.32
C GLY A 55 -14.64 2.90 5.62
N VAL A 56 -13.31 2.95 5.57
CA VAL A 56 -12.44 3.09 6.74
C VAL A 56 -11.82 4.50 6.79
N VAL A 57 -12.41 5.38 7.61
CA VAL A 57 -11.95 6.78 7.74
C VAL A 57 -10.95 6.95 8.88
N VAL A 58 -9.67 7.11 8.57
CA VAL A 58 -8.59 7.29 9.57
C VAL A 58 -8.31 8.77 9.80
N SER A 59 -8.19 9.19 11.06
CA SER A 59 -7.78 10.54 11.43
C SER A 59 -6.26 10.70 11.27
N ARG A 60 -5.84 11.83 10.69
CA ARG A 60 -4.43 12.13 10.45
C ARG A 60 -4.06 13.49 11.04
N GLY A 61 -3.00 13.52 11.85
CA GLY A 61 -2.33 14.76 12.24
C GLY A 61 -1.47 15.36 11.12
N PRO A 62 -0.84 16.53 11.36
CA PRO A 62 0.16 17.06 10.45
C PRO A 62 1.40 16.15 10.44
N LEU A 63 2.04 16.01 9.27
CA LEU A 63 3.39 15.47 9.20
C LEU A 63 4.36 16.48 9.83
N ARG A 64 5.30 16.00 10.64
CA ARG A 64 6.28 16.82 11.35
C ARG A 64 7.67 16.23 11.21
N VAL A 65 8.67 17.10 11.24
CA VAL A 65 10.08 16.71 11.39
C VAL A 65 10.43 16.78 12.88
N VAL A 66 10.89 15.67 13.45
CA VAL A 66 11.38 15.57 14.83
C VAL A 66 12.71 14.84 14.81
N ASP A 67 13.78 15.48 15.26
CA ASP A 67 15.15 14.93 15.23
C ASP A 67 15.51 14.32 13.84
N ASP A 68 15.27 15.10 12.78
CA ASP A 68 15.45 14.73 11.37
C ASP A 68 14.60 13.54 10.85
N LYS A 69 13.63 13.08 11.64
CA LYS A 69 12.69 12.01 11.27
C LYS A 69 11.32 12.56 10.95
N LEU A 70 10.65 11.92 9.99
CA LEU A 70 9.28 12.23 9.62
C LEU A 70 8.32 11.47 10.53
N VAL A 71 7.47 12.19 11.22
CA VAL A 71 6.54 11.68 12.23
C VAL A 71 5.13 12.18 11.94
N VAL A 72 4.14 11.29 12.01
CA VAL A 72 2.73 11.61 11.80
C VAL A 72 1.88 10.93 12.87
N GLU A 73 0.74 11.53 13.23
CA GLU A 73 -0.25 10.87 14.08
C GLU A 73 -1.33 10.22 13.22
N LEU A 74 -1.62 8.93 13.46
CA LEU A 74 -2.70 8.17 12.83
C LEU A 74 -3.63 7.59 13.89
N ASP A 75 -4.88 8.05 13.91
CA ASP A 75 -5.89 7.71 14.92
C ASP A 75 -5.39 7.89 16.37
N GLY A 76 -4.77 9.04 16.66
CA GLY A 76 -4.27 9.36 18.01
C GLY A 76 -2.99 8.65 18.42
N VAL A 77 -2.34 7.91 17.51
CA VAL A 77 -1.07 7.23 17.76
C VAL A 77 0.02 7.83 16.89
N GLU A 78 1.09 8.27 17.52
CA GLU A 78 2.27 8.78 16.85
C GLU A 78 3.04 7.66 16.15
N LEU A 79 3.41 7.89 14.90
CA LEU A 79 4.13 6.97 14.02
C LEU A 79 5.36 7.68 13.46
N MET A 80 6.55 7.10 13.66
CA MET A 80 7.74 7.47 12.87
C MET A 80 7.54 6.89 11.47
N ALA A 81 7.10 7.73 10.54
CA ALA A 81 6.77 7.34 9.18
C ALA A 81 8.02 7.04 8.35
N ARG A 82 9.12 7.76 8.60
CA ARG A 82 10.39 7.59 7.87
C ARG A 82 11.58 8.20 8.61
N ASP A 83 12.70 7.48 8.64
CA ASP A 83 14.03 8.03 8.92
C ASP A 83 14.77 8.21 7.58
N PRO A 84 14.85 9.43 7.03
CA PRO A 84 15.46 9.67 5.72
C PRO A 84 16.99 9.53 5.72
N ILE A 85 17.64 9.46 6.89
CA ILE A 85 19.09 9.37 7.02
C ILE A 85 19.53 7.90 7.03
N HIS A 86 18.79 7.04 7.74
CA HIS A 86 19.22 5.66 8.01
C HIS A 86 18.43 4.59 7.26
N ASP A 87 17.18 4.88 6.89
CA ASP A 87 16.27 3.86 6.36
C ASP A 87 16.06 3.98 4.86
N HIS A 88 15.91 2.82 4.22
CA HIS A 88 15.47 2.75 2.84
C HIS A 88 14.00 3.19 2.74
N PRO A 89 13.57 3.96 1.73
CA PRO A 89 12.19 4.45 1.66
C PRO A 89 11.13 3.35 1.56
N SER A 90 11.48 2.16 1.06
CA SER A 90 10.57 1.00 1.08
C SER A 90 10.16 0.58 2.50
N LEU A 91 10.98 0.84 3.52
CA LEU A 91 10.60 0.60 4.92
C LEU A 91 9.47 1.52 5.36
N ALA A 92 9.45 2.77 4.88
CA ALA A 92 8.36 3.70 5.18
C ALA A 92 7.02 3.21 4.63
N VAL A 93 7.02 2.52 3.47
CA VAL A 93 5.81 1.88 2.93
C VAL A 93 5.30 0.81 3.89
N GLU A 94 6.17 -0.10 4.32
CA GLU A 94 5.83 -1.17 5.27
C GLU A 94 5.26 -0.61 6.58
N VAL A 95 5.93 0.40 7.14
CA VAL A 95 5.54 1.03 8.40
C VAL A 95 4.18 1.74 8.30
N ILE A 96 3.98 2.54 7.25
CA ILE A 96 2.74 3.29 7.05
C ILE A 96 1.58 2.33 6.75
N LEU A 97 1.73 1.43 5.77
CA LEU A 97 0.67 0.50 5.40
C LEU A 97 0.38 -0.49 6.53
N GLY A 98 1.38 -0.93 7.30
CA GLY A 98 1.21 -1.81 8.46
C GLY A 98 0.41 -1.15 9.59
N ARG A 99 0.68 0.12 9.89
CA ARG A 99 -0.12 0.88 10.85
C ARG A 99 -1.57 1.04 10.38
N LEU A 100 -1.78 1.34 9.10
CA LEU A 100 -3.10 1.46 8.51
C LEU A 100 -3.86 0.13 8.49
N ASP A 101 -3.20 -0.98 8.19
CA ASP A 101 -3.78 -2.34 8.24
C ASP A 101 -4.19 -2.71 9.69
N THR A 102 -3.38 -2.30 10.67
CA THR A 102 -3.70 -2.47 12.10
C THR A 102 -4.95 -1.67 12.49
N ILE A 103 -5.07 -0.43 12.04
CA ILE A 103 -6.27 0.39 12.27
C ILE A 103 -7.50 -0.24 11.61
N ALA A 104 -7.37 -0.73 10.37
CA ALA A 104 -8.45 -1.43 9.68
C ALA A 104 -8.91 -2.68 10.43
N ALA A 105 -7.96 -3.46 10.98
CA ALA A 105 -8.25 -4.64 11.78
C ALA A 105 -8.94 -4.30 13.11
N GLN A 106 -8.51 -3.23 13.79
CA GLN A 106 -9.16 -2.74 15.03
C GLN A 106 -10.59 -2.29 14.81
N ARG A 107 -10.92 -1.87 13.58
CA ARG A 107 -12.27 -1.47 13.16
C ARG A 107 -13.06 -2.61 12.52
N GLU A 108 -12.56 -3.84 12.61
CA GLU A 108 -13.19 -5.05 12.08
C GLU A 108 -13.47 -4.99 10.56
N SER A 109 -12.75 -4.13 9.83
CA SER A 109 -12.81 -4.14 8.37
C SER A 109 -12.31 -5.51 7.88
N VAL A 110 -12.85 -5.98 6.76
CA VAL A 110 -12.35 -7.18 6.08
C VAL A 110 -11.33 -6.83 4.99
N ALA A 111 -11.26 -5.57 4.56
CA ALA A 111 -10.28 -5.10 3.58
C ALA A 111 -8.88 -5.02 4.20
N ARG A 112 -7.85 -5.40 3.45
CA ARG A 112 -6.45 -5.40 3.88
C ARG A 112 -5.55 -4.83 2.81
N TRP A 113 -4.40 -4.31 3.22
CA TRP A 113 -3.38 -3.86 2.29
C TRP A 113 -2.68 -5.06 1.64
N HIS A 114 -2.67 -5.04 0.31
CA HIS A 114 -1.93 -5.95 -0.55
C HIS A 114 -1.10 -5.12 -1.51
N PHE A 115 0.19 -5.38 -1.60
CA PHE A 115 1.06 -4.63 -2.50
C PHE A 115 2.13 -5.51 -3.11
N TRP A 116 2.73 -5.04 -4.18
CA TRP A 116 3.89 -5.66 -4.81
C TRP A 116 4.91 -4.59 -5.16
N TYR A 117 6.17 -5.01 -5.25
CA TYR A 117 7.29 -4.22 -5.74
C TYR A 117 8.01 -5.04 -6.81
N THR A 118 8.20 -4.49 -7.99
CA THR A 118 8.95 -5.14 -9.09
C THR A 118 10.47 -5.05 -8.90
N GLY A 119 10.94 -4.41 -7.82
CA GLY A 119 12.37 -4.23 -7.54
C GLY A 119 13.07 -3.20 -8.44
N ASP A 120 12.30 -2.45 -9.25
CA ASP A 120 12.80 -1.35 -10.10
C ASP A 120 11.61 -0.48 -10.59
N PRO A 121 11.48 0.80 -10.20
CA PRO A 121 11.40 1.36 -8.84
C PRO A 121 9.94 1.55 -8.36
N VAL A 122 8.97 0.95 -9.06
CA VAL A 122 7.55 1.25 -8.94
C VAL A 122 6.77 0.01 -8.52
N GLY A 123 6.08 0.10 -7.40
CA GLY A 123 5.09 -0.85 -6.94
C GLY A 123 3.69 -0.25 -6.93
N ALA A 124 2.73 -1.08 -6.55
CA ALA A 124 1.36 -0.64 -6.29
C ALA A 124 0.84 -1.32 -5.02
N GLY A 125 0.09 -0.56 -4.22
CA GLY A 125 -0.65 -1.06 -3.07
C GLY A 125 -2.15 -0.87 -3.26
N PHE A 126 -2.91 -1.87 -2.85
CA PHE A 126 -4.37 -1.89 -2.93
C PHE A 126 -4.95 -2.24 -1.56
N PHE A 127 -5.95 -1.48 -1.13
CA PHE A 127 -6.72 -1.78 0.06
C PHE A 127 -8.05 -2.41 -0.35
N VAL A 128 -8.08 -3.74 -0.34
CA VAL A 128 -9.16 -4.54 -0.96
C VAL A 128 -9.61 -5.66 -0.04
N THR A 129 -10.86 -6.08 -0.20
CA THR A 129 -11.44 -7.24 0.47
C THR A 129 -10.99 -8.55 -0.17
N PRO A 130 -11.13 -9.69 0.53
CA PRO A 130 -10.88 -11.00 -0.06
C PRO A 130 -11.71 -11.30 -1.31
N GLU A 131 -12.93 -10.79 -1.38
CA GLU A 131 -13.82 -10.97 -2.54
C GLU A 131 -13.34 -10.16 -3.75
N GLU A 132 -12.83 -8.96 -3.52
CA GLU A 132 -12.28 -8.10 -4.57
C GLU A 132 -10.97 -8.64 -5.16
N LEU A 133 -10.22 -9.48 -4.44
CA LEU A 133 -9.02 -10.14 -4.97
C LEU A 133 -9.32 -11.22 -6.01
N ILE A 134 -10.58 -11.62 -6.16
CA ILE A 134 -10.98 -12.68 -7.08
C ILE A 134 -11.25 -12.09 -8.47
N THR A 135 -10.55 -12.61 -9.47
CA THR A 135 -10.74 -12.26 -10.87
C THR A 135 -12.09 -12.74 -11.41
N THR A 136 -12.46 -12.28 -12.62
CA THR A 136 -13.71 -12.66 -13.31
C THR A 136 -13.87 -14.17 -13.51
N VAL A 137 -12.77 -14.93 -13.49
CA VAL A 137 -12.75 -16.39 -13.66
C VAL A 137 -12.66 -17.16 -12.33
N GLY A 138 -12.74 -16.47 -11.19
CA GLY A 138 -12.77 -17.11 -9.87
C GLY A 138 -11.39 -17.44 -9.29
N ILE A 139 -10.31 -16.87 -9.84
CA ILE A 139 -8.94 -17.09 -9.38
C ILE A 139 -8.46 -15.86 -8.63
N ASP A 140 -7.77 -16.04 -7.50
CA ASP A 140 -7.14 -14.94 -6.76
C ASP A 140 -6.02 -14.31 -7.59
N VAL A 141 -6.05 -12.99 -7.78
CA VAL A 141 -5.08 -12.26 -8.60
C VAL A 141 -3.63 -12.49 -8.13
N ARG A 142 -3.44 -12.76 -6.83
CA ARG A 142 -2.12 -12.98 -6.21
C ARG A 142 -1.52 -14.33 -6.58
N GLU A 143 -2.35 -15.27 -7.02
CA GLU A 143 -1.96 -16.63 -7.39
C GLU A 143 -1.72 -16.81 -8.90
N LEU A 144 -2.02 -15.78 -9.71
CA LEU A 144 -1.89 -15.86 -11.18
C LEU A 144 -0.44 -16.03 -11.66
N GLY A 145 0.56 -15.63 -10.87
CA GLY A 145 1.97 -15.74 -11.26
C GLY A 145 2.38 -14.80 -12.40
N ALA A 146 1.65 -13.70 -12.62
CA ALA A 146 1.88 -12.70 -13.67
C ALA A 146 3.09 -11.78 -13.39
N ALA A 147 4.23 -12.36 -13.00
CA ALA A 147 5.49 -11.69 -12.65
C ALA A 147 5.48 -10.75 -11.42
N GLN A 148 4.35 -10.64 -10.71
CA GLN A 148 4.23 -9.88 -9.46
C GLN A 148 4.27 -10.81 -8.26
N THR A 149 5.11 -10.49 -7.28
CA THR A 149 5.06 -11.12 -5.96
C THR A 149 4.30 -10.20 -5.02
N TRP A 150 3.19 -10.70 -4.48
CA TRP A 150 2.32 -9.96 -3.58
C TRP A 150 2.75 -10.13 -2.13
N TYR A 151 2.70 -9.03 -1.39
CA TYR A 151 3.05 -8.91 0.01
C TYR A 151 1.89 -8.32 0.81
N ARG A 152 1.93 -8.55 2.11
CA ARG A 152 1.12 -7.84 3.10
C ARG A 152 2.06 -7.13 4.05
N PRO A 153 1.71 -5.91 4.49
CA PRO A 153 2.56 -5.23 5.44
C PRO A 153 2.55 -6.01 6.75
N HIS A 154 3.69 -6.03 7.42
CA HIS A 154 3.75 -6.61 8.75
C HIS A 154 2.98 -5.70 9.72
N PRO A 155 2.13 -6.25 10.61
CA PRO A 155 1.53 -5.44 11.66
C PRO A 155 2.65 -4.88 12.54
N GLY A 156 2.71 -3.54 12.64
CA GLY A 156 3.61 -2.80 13.51
C GLY A 156 3.04 -2.60 14.90
#